data_AF-A0A8T1DM01-F1
#
_entry.id   AF-A0A8T1DM01-F1
#
_cell.length_a   1.000
_cell.length_b   1.000
_cell.length_c   1.000
_cell.angle_alpha   90.00
_cell.angle_beta   90.00
_cell.angle_gamma   90.00
#
_symmetry.space_group_name_H-M   'P 1'
#
loop_
_entity.id
_entity.type
_entity.pdbx_description
1 polymer ?
#
loop_
_entity_poly.entity_id
_entity_poly.type
_entity_poly.pdbx_seq_one_letter_code
_entity_poly.pdbx_strand_id
1 'polypeptide(L)' 'MLVATHNGISPMAARRIVDSRREEPLPRGGLRSACVKCTPEIVAALESYLGNNFAYTLEAMKDMIRFDFGVDISTSTI' A
#
# COMPACT_ATOMS: atom_id res chain seq x y z
N MET A 1 -34.45 18.20 3.30
CA MET A 1 -33.15 18.81 3.68
C MET A 1 -33.09 19.33 5.11
N LEU A 2 -34.24 19.45 5.80
CA LEU A 2 -34.33 19.93 7.20
C LEU A 2 -33.33 19.24 8.15
N VAL A 3 -33.21 17.92 8.08
CA VAL A 3 -32.28 17.13 8.90
C VAL A 3 -30.81 17.52 8.63
N ALA A 4 -30.44 17.78 7.38
CA ALA A 4 -29.07 18.17 7.04
C ALA A 4 -28.74 19.56 7.59
N THR A 5 -29.66 20.53 7.46
CA THR A 5 -29.49 21.89 8.00
C THR A 5 -29.43 21.92 9.52
N HIS A 6 -30.24 21.11 10.21
CA HIS A 6 -30.18 21.01 11.68
C HIS A 6 -28.88 20.38 12.18
N ASN A 7 -28.29 19.48 11.40
CA ASN A 7 -27.03 18.81 11.74
C ASN A 7 -25.79 19.56 11.22
N GLY A 8 -25.94 20.73 10.60
CA GLY A 8 -24.82 21.49 10.03
C GLY A 8 -24.11 20.78 8.87
N ILE A 9 -24.77 19.81 8.24
CA ILE A 9 -24.22 19.03 7.13
C ILE A 9 -24.65 19.67 5.82
N SER A 10 -23.71 19.81 4.87
CA SER A 10 -24.06 20.34 3.56
C SER A 10 -25.08 19.43 2.87
N PRO A 11 -26.07 19.99 2.15
CA PRO A 11 -27.02 19.24 1.34
C PRO A 11 -26.40 18.15 0.47
N MET A 12 -25.24 18.43 -0.12
CA MET A 12 -24.50 17.48 -0.96
C MET A 12 -23.86 16.35 -0.16
N ALA A 13 -23.26 16.66 0.99
CA ALA A 13 -22.70 15.62 1.86
C ALA A 13 -23.81 14.70 2.39
N ALA A 14 -24.94 15.25 2.82
CA ALA A 14 -26.09 14.47 3.27
C ALA A 14 -26.62 13.54 2.17
N ARG A 15 -26.73 14.02 0.92
CA ARG A 15 -27.08 13.17 -0.24
C ARG A 15 -26.07 12.06 -0.45
N ARG A 16 -24.77 12.38 -0.50
CA ARG A 16 -23.71 11.38 -0.68
C ARG A 16 -23.71 10.29 0.39
N ILE A 17 -23.97 10.64 1.65
CA ILE A 17 -24.07 9.69 2.76
C ILE A 17 -25.24 8.73 2.51
N VAL A 18 -26.44 9.28 2.25
CA VAL A 18 -27.65 8.49 1.96
C VAL A 18 -27.46 7.59 0.74
N ASP A 19 -26.91 8.13 -0.36
CA ASP A 19 -26.68 7.38 -1.60
C ASP A 19 -25.66 6.26 -1.42
N SER A 20 -24.57 6.54 -0.67
CA SER A 20 -23.54 5.55 -0.39
C SER A 20 -24.01 4.44 0.55
N ARG A 21 -25.05 4.71 1.36
CA ARG A 21 -25.56 3.86 2.46
C ARG A 21 -24.47 3.42 3.45
N ARG A 22 -23.37 4.16 3.53
CA ARG A 22 -22.25 3.87 4.43
C ARG A 22 -22.28 4.87 5.58
N GLU A 23 -22.22 4.34 6.79
CA GLU A 23 -22.00 5.14 7.99
C GLU A 23 -20.51 5.45 8.16
N GLU A 24 -19.64 4.49 7.82
CA GLU A 24 -18.20 4.64 7.91
C GLU A 24 -17.60 5.31 6.66
N PRO A 25 -16.67 6.27 6.84
CA PRO A 25 -15.93 6.84 5.73
C PRO A 25 -15.03 5.79 5.10
N LEU A 26 -14.90 5.83 3.76
CA LEU A 26 -13.90 5.01 3.09
C LEU A 26 -12.48 5.45 3.48
N PRO A 27 -11.51 4.51 3.47
CA PRO A 27 -10.10 4.84 3.59
C PRO A 27 -9.71 5.93 2.59
N ARG A 28 -8.97 6.93 3.05
CA ARG A 28 -8.48 8.03 2.21
C ARG A 28 -7.00 7.82 1.92
N GLY A 29 -6.62 7.98 0.66
CA GLY A 29 -5.25 7.74 0.21
C GLY A 29 -4.90 6.26 0.14
N GLY A 30 -3.61 5.96 0.15
CA GLY A 30 -3.08 4.60 0.06
C GLY A 30 -2.17 4.40 -1.14
N LEU A 31 -1.50 3.25 -1.14
CA LEU A 31 -0.58 2.86 -2.19
C LEU A 31 -1.35 2.23 -3.36
N ARG A 32 -1.02 2.65 -4.57
CA ARG A 32 -1.52 2.00 -5.79
C ARG A 32 -0.79 0.68 -5.97
N SER A 33 -1.52 -0.39 -6.27
CA SER A 33 -0.93 -1.72 -6.50
C SER A 33 0.18 -1.70 -7.57
N ALA A 34 0.01 -0.92 -8.64
CA ALA A 34 1.03 -0.74 -9.69
C ALA A 34 2.31 0.01 -9.24
N CYS A 35 2.31 0.63 -8.06
CA CYS A 35 3.46 1.33 -7.50
C CYS A 35 4.13 0.55 -6.36
N VAL A 36 3.63 -0.65 -6.03
CA VAL A 36 4.21 -1.51 -4.99
C VAL A 36 5.49 -2.14 -5.53
N LYS A 37 6.62 -1.82 -4.91
CA LYS A 37 7.91 -2.45 -5.23
C LYS A 37 8.17 -3.72 -4.40
N CYS A 38 7.68 -3.77 -3.16
CA CYS A 38 7.84 -4.91 -2.28
C CYS A 38 6.57 -5.74 -2.27
N THR A 39 6.45 -6.65 -3.24
CA THR A 39 5.35 -7.61 -3.26
C THR A 39 5.61 -8.73 -2.23
N PRO A 40 4.59 -9.48 -1.80
CA PRO A 40 4.79 -10.62 -0.89
C PRO A 40 5.83 -11.62 -1.39
N GLU A 41 5.90 -11.84 -2.71
CA GLU A 41 6.86 -12.73 -3.35
C GLU A 41 8.30 -12.21 -3.22
N ILE A 42 8.50 -10.91 -3.39
CA ILE A 42 9.81 -10.25 -3.21
C ILE A 42 10.24 -10.32 -1.74
N VAL A 43 9.32 -10.13 -0.80
CA VAL A 43 9.61 -10.27 0.64
C VAL A 43 10.02 -11.70 0.97
N ALA A 44 9.28 -12.70 0.48
CA ALA A 44 9.63 -14.11 0.68
C ALA A 44 10.99 -14.48 0.07
N ALA A 45 11.34 -13.91 -1.09
CA ALA A 45 12.65 -14.09 -1.69
C ALA A 45 13.78 -13.49 -0.81
N LEU A 46 13.59 -12.27 -0.30
CA LEU A 46 14.55 -11.64 0.63
C LEU A 46 14.75 -12.48 1.90
N GLU A 47 13.67 -13.01 2.49
CA GLU A 47 13.73 -13.92 3.64
C GLU A 47 14.49 -15.22 3.30
N SER A 48 14.26 -15.77 2.10
CA SER A 48 14.96 -16.98 1.64
C SER A 48 16.45 -16.72 1.42
N TYR A 49 16.84 -15.58 0.83
CA TYR A 49 18.26 -15.24 0.65
C TYR A 49 18.98 -15.14 1.99
N LEU A 50 18.36 -14.50 2.99
CA LEU A 50 18.91 -14.38 4.33
C LEU A 50 19.06 -15.77 4.99
N GLY A 51 18.05 -16.63 4.83
CA GLY A 51 18.07 -18.00 5.35
C GLY A 51 19.12 -18.89 4.68
N ASN A 52 19.41 -18.67 3.39
CA ASN A 52 20.41 -19.42 2.64
C ASN A 52 21.83 -18.98 2.97
N ASN A 53 22.07 -17.67 3.12
CA ASN A 53 23.39 -17.14 3.46
C ASN A 53 23.27 -15.77 4.15
N PHE A 54 23.63 -15.75 5.44
CA PHE A 54 23.62 -14.54 6.27
C PHE A 54 24.72 -13.53 5.90
N ALA A 55 25.70 -13.90 5.05
CA ALA A 55 26.78 -13.02 4.62
C ALA A 55 26.42 -12.15 3.41
N TYR A 56 25.23 -12.33 2.82
CA TYR A 56 24.79 -11.44 1.75
C TYR A 56 24.63 -10.01 2.27
N THR A 57 25.24 -9.07 1.56
CA THR A 57 25.06 -7.64 1.83
C THR A 57 23.74 -7.16 1.23
N LEU A 58 23.21 -6.04 1.73
CA LEU A 58 21.99 -5.43 1.17
C LEU A 58 22.14 -5.06 -0.31
N GLU A 59 23.33 -4.65 -0.74
CA GLU A 59 23.60 -4.39 -2.17
C GLU A 59 23.53 -5.68 -3.00
N ALA A 60 24.06 -6.79 -2.49
CA ALA A 60 23.93 -8.08 -3.17
C ALA A 60 22.46 -8.52 -3.26
N MET A 61 21.69 -8.41 -2.18
CA MET A 61 20.27 -8.75 -2.18
C MET A 61 19.45 -7.86 -3.12
N LYS A 62 19.81 -6.57 -3.23
CA LYS A 62 19.21 -5.65 -4.20
C LYS A 62 19.46 -6.10 -5.64
N ASP A 63 20.70 -6.47 -5.97
CA ASP A 63 21.05 -6.95 -7.31
C ASP A 63 20.34 -8.28 -7.63
N MET A 64 20.19 -9.16 -6.63
CA MET A 64 19.43 -10.41 -6.76
C MET A 64 17.95 -10.16 -7.05
N ILE A 65 17.29 -9.25 -6.31
CA ILE A 65 15.90 -8.88 -6.59
C ILE A 65 15.74 -8.26 -7.98
N ARG A 66 16.70 -7.44 -8.39
CA ARG A 66 16.70 -6.86 -9.73
C ARG A 66 16.86 -7.93 -10.80
N PHE A 67 17.65 -8.97 -10.56
CA PHE A 67 17.83 -10.09 -11.48
C PHE A 67 16.59 -11.00 -11.55
N ASP A 68 16.04 -11.39 -10.40
CA ASP A 68 14.95 -12.37 -10.32
C ASP A 68 13.58 -11.77 -10.69
N PHE A 69 13.33 -10.51 -10.30
CA PHE A 69 12.01 -9.87 -10.45
C PHE A 69 12.01 -8.66 -11.40
N GLY A 70 13.18 -8.19 -11.84
CA GLY A 70 13.28 -6.98 -12.67
C GLY A 70 12.93 -5.69 -11.93
N VAL A 71 12.84 -5.73 -10.59
CA VAL A 71 12.44 -4.59 -9.76
C VAL A 71 13.67 -3.93 -9.15
N ASP A 72 13.80 -2.61 -9.35
CA ASP A 72 14.84 -1.82 -8.70
C ASP A 72 14.33 -1.24 -7.36
N ILE A 73 14.91 -1.76 -6.27
CA ILE A 73 14.64 -1.33 -4.89
C ILE A 73 15.88 -0.68 -4.27
N SER A 74 15.70 0.26 -3.34
CA SER A 74 16.83 0.83 -2.61
C SER A 74 17.24 -0.09 -1.46
N THR A 75 18.48 -0.01 -1.01
CA THR A 75 18.95 -0.73 0.18
C THR A 75 18.24 -0.28 1.45
N SER A 76 17.69 0.94 1.51
CA SER A 76 16.83 1.38 2.62
C SER A 76 15.43 0.76 2.60
N THR A 77 15.04 0.14 1.48
CA THR A 77 13.75 -0.55 1.34
C THR A 77 13.84 -2.02 1.79
N ILE A 78 15.02 -2.61 1.67
CA ILE A 78 15.35 -3.96 2.14
C ILE A 78 15.56 -3.91 3.65
#